data_AF-A0A6C0HJA9-F1
#
_entry.id   AF-A0A6C0HJA9-F1
#
_cell.length_a   1.000
_cell.length_b   1.000
_cell.length_c   1.000
_cell.angle_alpha   90.00
_cell.angle_beta   90.00
_cell.angle_gamma   90.00
#
_symmetry.space_group_name_H-M   'P 1'
#
loop_
_entity.id
_entity.type
_entity.pdbx_description
1 polymer ?
#
loop_
_entity_poly.entity_id
_entity_poly.type
_entity_poly.pdbx_seq_one_letter_code
_entity_poly.pdbx_strand_id
1 'polypeptide(L)'
;MDVALEADVYVPNVDEAGNYVDKPPYKRGVYCPCASRKDKLYNTTQQFALHTKTKSHIRWMQDLNFNKSNYYKECIELHETIKNQRQIIAQFDIELQHRTNTINILTQHITQQALKKEVVEDLLDMN
;
A
#
# COMPACT_ATOMS: atom_id res chain seq x y z
N MET A 1 -16.74 -10.77 42.60
CA MET A 1 -17.75 -10.65 41.53
C MET A 1 -17.05 -9.91 40.42
N ASP A 2 -16.46 -10.66 39.50
CA ASP A 2 -15.41 -10.13 38.65
C ASP A 2 -15.47 -10.83 37.29
N VAL A 3 -16.28 -10.27 36.39
CA VAL A 3 -16.14 -10.47 34.95
C VAL A 3 -16.68 -9.20 34.29
N ALA A 4 -15.78 -8.34 33.82
CA ALA A 4 -16.13 -7.36 32.80
C ALA A 4 -16.68 -8.11 31.58
N LEU A 5 -18.01 -8.10 31.41
CA LEU A 5 -18.74 -8.73 30.31
C LEU A 5 -18.86 -7.73 29.15
N GLU A 6 -17.75 -7.38 28.53
CA GLU A 6 -17.79 -6.60 27.29
C GLU A 6 -18.21 -7.54 26.14
N ALA A 7 -19.19 -7.11 25.37
CA ALA A 7 -19.67 -7.85 24.22
C ALA A 7 -18.71 -7.70 23.05
N ASP A 8 -18.38 -8.81 22.40
CA ASP A 8 -17.37 -8.88 21.35
C ASP A 8 -17.95 -8.43 19.99
N VAL A 9 -17.10 -7.92 19.10
CA VAL A 9 -17.47 -7.63 17.71
C VAL A 9 -17.37 -8.90 16.88
N TYR A 10 -18.37 -9.16 16.04
CA TYR A 10 -18.41 -10.30 15.15
C TYR A 10 -17.29 -10.23 14.11
N VAL A 11 -16.51 -11.32 14.03
CA VAL A 11 -15.51 -11.53 12.98
C VAL A 11 -15.84 -12.83 12.23
N PRO A 12 -16.03 -12.77 10.90
CA PRO A 12 -16.17 -13.95 10.05
C PRO A 12 -14.98 -14.90 10.17
N ASN A 13 -15.21 -16.20 10.07
CA ASN A 13 -14.11 -17.17 9.97
C ASN A 13 -13.69 -17.33 8.50
N VAL A 14 -12.52 -17.89 8.27
CA VAL A 14 -11.99 -18.14 6.92
C VAL A 14 -11.98 -19.66 6.70
N ASP A 15 -12.58 -20.12 5.61
CA ASP A 15 -12.55 -21.54 5.23
C ASP A 15 -11.20 -21.96 4.62
N GLU A 16 -11.02 -23.25 4.32
CA GLU A 16 -9.80 -23.78 3.70
C GLU A 16 -9.53 -23.20 2.30
N ALA A 17 -10.56 -22.69 1.62
CA ALA A 17 -10.45 -21.99 0.34
C ALA A 17 -10.19 -20.48 0.50
N GLY A 18 -10.12 -19.98 1.74
CA GLY A 18 -9.90 -18.58 2.06
C GLY A 18 -11.15 -17.70 2.03
N ASN A 19 -12.36 -18.24 1.84
CA ASN A 19 -13.58 -17.43 1.83
C ASN A 19 -14.04 -17.13 3.26
N TYR A 20 -14.59 -15.94 3.46
CA TYR A 20 -15.26 -15.59 4.69
C TYR A 20 -16.55 -16.38 4.83
N VAL A 21 -16.66 -17.13 5.92
CA VAL A 21 -17.79 -18.00 6.27
C VAL A 21 -18.27 -17.73 7.69
N ASP A 22 -19.58 -17.79 7.88
CA ASP A 22 -20.20 -17.73 9.21
C ASP A 22 -19.95 -19.04 9.96
N LYS A 23 -19.16 -19.01 11.04
CA LYS A 23 -18.98 -20.17 11.93
C LYS A 23 -19.28 -19.79 13.38
N PRO A 24 -20.36 -20.34 13.99
CA PRO A 24 -20.65 -20.13 15.41
C PRO A 24 -19.68 -20.93 16.30
N PRO A 25 -19.22 -20.36 17.43
CA PRO A 25 -20.05 -20.39 18.64
C PRO A 25 -20.03 -19.09 19.45
N TYR A 26 -21.07 -18.27 19.32
CA TYR A 26 -21.20 -17.00 20.04
C TYR A 26 -21.76 -17.22 21.45
N LYS A 27 -20.89 -17.64 22.39
CA LYS A 27 -21.25 -17.85 23.81
C LYS A 27 -21.47 -16.53 24.59
N ARG A 28 -21.05 -15.40 24.01
CA ARG A 28 -21.17 -14.05 24.56
C ARG A 28 -22.05 -13.21 23.63
N GLY A 29 -22.65 -12.16 24.17
CA GLY A 29 -23.35 -11.17 23.36
C GLY A 29 -22.40 -10.62 22.28
N VAL A 30 -22.87 -10.51 21.04
CA VAL A 30 -22.03 -10.11 19.90
C VAL A 30 -22.64 -8.94 19.13
N TYR A 31 -21.80 -8.03 18.66
CA TYR A 31 -22.19 -6.96 17.73
C TYR A 31 -21.85 -7.35 16.30
N CYS A 32 -22.81 -7.28 15.37
CA CYS A 32 -22.50 -7.48 13.96
C CYS A 32 -22.16 -6.14 13.29
N PRO A 33 -20.99 -5.99 12.65
CA PRO A 33 -20.62 -4.75 11.95
C PRO A 33 -21.36 -4.57 10.61
N CYS A 34 -22.21 -5.53 10.20
CA CYS A 34 -23.00 -5.39 8.99
C CYS A 34 -23.91 -4.14 9.05
N ALA A 35 -24.09 -3.49 7.91
CA ALA A 35 -24.63 -2.13 7.84
C ALA A 35 -26.05 -1.95 8.43
N SER A 36 -26.83 -3.02 8.61
CA SER A 36 -28.23 -2.88 9.02
C SER A 36 -28.45 -2.48 10.47
N ARG A 37 -27.60 -2.93 11.42
CA ARG A 37 -27.74 -2.61 12.86
C ARG A 37 -26.42 -2.76 13.61
N LYS A 38 -25.49 -1.82 13.39
CA LYS A 38 -24.15 -1.83 14.03
C LYS A 38 -24.22 -1.75 15.56
N ASP A 39 -25.21 -1.05 16.09
CA ASP A 39 -25.38 -0.86 17.55
C ASP A 39 -26.19 -1.96 18.23
N LYS A 40 -26.69 -2.95 17.47
CA LYS A 40 -27.52 -4.02 18.04
C LYS A 40 -26.64 -5.12 18.63
N LEU A 41 -26.77 -5.28 19.94
CA LEU A 41 -26.23 -6.43 20.67
C LEU A 41 -27.13 -7.66 20.48
N TYR A 42 -26.54 -8.77 20.03
CA TYR A 42 -27.21 -10.06 19.95
C TYR A 42 -26.81 -10.92 21.15
N ASN A 43 -27.70 -11.04 22.14
CA ASN A 43 -27.40 -11.72 23.41
C ASN A 43 -27.47 -13.25 23.32
N THR A 44 -28.14 -13.79 22.30
CA THR A 44 -28.33 -15.23 22.14
C THR A 44 -27.86 -15.70 20.78
N THR A 45 -27.32 -16.92 20.73
CA THR A 45 -26.90 -17.58 19.50
C THR A 45 -28.05 -17.69 18.50
N GLN A 46 -29.28 -17.90 18.96
CA GLN A 46 -30.46 -18.00 18.09
C GLN A 46 -30.77 -16.66 17.40
N GLN A 47 -30.75 -15.55 18.14
CA GLN A 47 -30.96 -14.22 17.56
C GLN A 47 -29.89 -13.88 16.52
N PHE A 48 -28.63 -14.26 16.79
CA PHE A 48 -27.54 -14.05 15.84
C PHE A 48 -27.62 -14.99 14.63
N ALA A 49 -27.99 -16.25 14.82
CA ALA A 49 -28.17 -17.21 13.72
C ALA A 49 -29.33 -16.84 12.78
N LEU A 50 -30.35 -16.16 13.30
CA LEU A 50 -31.40 -15.56 12.46
C LEU A 50 -30.89 -14.34 11.71
N HIS A 51 -30.02 -13.55 12.36
CA HIS A 51 -29.40 -12.38 11.76
C HIS A 51 -28.49 -12.74 10.58
N THR A 52 -27.65 -13.78 10.70
CA THR A 52 -26.74 -14.21 9.62
C THR A 52 -27.48 -14.64 8.36
N LYS A 53 -28.74 -15.08 8.49
CA LYS A 53 -29.62 -15.45 7.36
C LYS A 53 -30.31 -14.25 6.69
N THR A 54 -30.17 -13.04 7.24
CA THR A 54 -30.79 -11.84 6.64
C THR A 54 -30.06 -11.43 5.36
N LYS A 55 -30.80 -10.90 4.38
CA LYS A 55 -30.25 -10.43 3.10
C LYS A 55 -29.10 -9.43 3.28
N SER A 56 -29.19 -8.58 4.29
CA SER A 56 -28.17 -7.58 4.58
C SER A 56 -26.84 -8.21 5.02
N HIS A 57 -26.88 -9.23 5.88
CA HIS A 57 -25.69 -9.94 6.34
C HIS A 57 -25.06 -10.75 5.21
N ILE A 58 -25.90 -11.48 4.46
CA ILE A 58 -25.46 -12.25 3.29
C ILE A 58 -24.76 -11.33 2.27
N ARG A 59 -25.34 -10.16 1.98
CA ARG A 59 -24.73 -9.17 1.09
C ARG A 59 -23.40 -8.66 1.64
N TRP A 60 -23.34 -8.35 2.93
CA TRP A 60 -22.09 -7.91 3.56
C TRP A 60 -20.97 -8.97 3.45
N MET A 61 -21.30 -10.26 3.64
CA MET A 61 -20.33 -11.35 3.43
C MET A 61 -19.90 -11.50 1.96
N GLN A 62 -20.83 -11.34 1.02
CA GLN A 62 -20.52 -11.32 -0.41
C GLN A 62 -19.59 -10.16 -0.77
N ASP A 63 -19.88 -8.97 -0.25
CA ASP A 63 -19.05 -7.77 -0.43
C ASP A 63 -17.65 -7.98 0.16
N LEU A 64 -17.52 -8.61 1.33
CA LEU A 64 -16.22 -8.95 1.91
C LEU A 64 -15.40 -9.90 1.03
N ASN A 65 -16.03 -10.96 0.51
CA ASN A 65 -15.36 -11.92 -0.37
C ASN A 65 -15.02 -11.30 -1.74
N PHE A 66 -15.90 -10.46 -2.28
CA PHE A 66 -15.65 -9.73 -3.53
C PHE A 66 -14.51 -8.72 -3.37
N ASN A 67 -14.52 -7.93 -2.29
CA ASN A 67 -13.46 -6.99 -1.96
C ASN A 67 -12.13 -7.70 -1.71
N LYS A 68 -12.13 -8.90 -1.15
CA LYS A 68 -10.90 -9.71 -1.02
C LYS A 68 -10.31 -10.03 -2.39
N SER A 69 -11.14 -10.47 -3.34
CA SER A 69 -10.71 -10.76 -4.71
C SER A 69 -10.17 -9.50 -5.41
N ASN A 70 -10.84 -8.36 -5.22
CA ASN A 70 -10.40 -7.09 -5.79
C ASN A 70 -9.10 -6.60 -5.14
N TYR A 71 -9.00 -6.65 -3.82
CA TYR A 71 -7.81 -6.26 -3.08
C TYR A 71 -6.57 -7.05 -3.51
N TYR A 72 -6.71 -8.36 -3.71
CA TYR A 72 -5.60 -9.17 -4.18
C TYR A 72 -5.16 -8.77 -5.61
N LYS A 73 -6.11 -8.51 -6.50
CA LYS A 73 -5.83 -8.04 -7.86
C LYS A 73 -5.16 -6.66 -7.86
N GLU A 74 -5.68 -5.72 -7.08
CA GLU A 74 -5.10 -4.39 -6.89
C GLU A 74 -3.68 -4.46 -6.32
N CYS A 75 -3.43 -5.36 -5.35
CA CYS A 75 -2.09 -5.56 -4.81
C CYS A 75 -1.10 -6.06 -5.87
N ILE A 76 -1.53 -6.94 -6.79
CA ILE A 76 -0.69 -7.40 -7.89
C ILE A 76 -0.38 -6.24 -8.85
N GLU A 77 -1.39 -5.49 -9.27
CA GLU A 77 -1.24 -4.33 -10.15
C GLU A 77 -0.34 -3.25 -9.52
N LEU A 78 -0.47 -3.04 -8.21
CA LEU A 78 0.39 -2.14 -7.44
C LEU A 78 1.84 -2.64 -7.42
N HIS A 79 2.05 -3.94 -7.24
CA HIS A 79 3.40 -4.51 -7.23
C HIS A 79 4.10 -4.37 -8.59
N GLU A 80 3.36 -4.56 -9.68
CA GLU A 80 3.86 -4.33 -11.04
C GLU A 80 4.18 -2.85 -11.27
N THR A 81 3.31 -1.95 -10.81
CA THR A 81 3.53 -0.50 -10.89
C THR A 81 4.80 -0.08 -10.15
N ILE A 82 5.01 -0.57 -8.92
CA ILE A 82 6.22 -0.29 -8.12
C ILE A 82 7.47 -0.81 -8.83
N LYS A 83 7.41 -2.00 -9.43
CA LYS A 83 8.53 -2.57 -10.19
C LYS A 83 8.89 -1.68 -11.38
N ASN A 84 7.90 -1.23 -12.16
CA ASN A 84 8.11 -0.35 -13.30
C ASN A 84 8.68 1.00 -12.87
N GLN A 85 8.15 1.59 -11.79
CA GLN A 85 8.67 2.83 -11.23
C GLN A 85 10.15 2.71 -10.82
N ARG A 86 10.52 1.61 -10.16
CA ARG A 86 11.92 1.34 -9.79
C ARG A 86 12.85 1.26 -11.01
N GLN A 87 12.40 0.64 -12.10
CA GLN A 87 13.18 0.56 -13.34
C GLN A 87 13.38 1.94 -13.97
N ILE A 88 12.31 2.77 -14.01
CA ILE A 88 12.38 4.13 -14.54
C ILE A 88 13.34 4.99 -13.71
N ILE A 89 13.27 4.90 -12.38
CA ILE A 89 14.18 5.64 -11.48
C ILE A 89 15.63 5.24 -11.74
N ALA A 90 15.92 3.93 -11.80
CA ALA A 90 17.28 3.45 -12.08
C ALA A 90 17.80 3.93 -13.44
N GLN A 91 16.94 3.96 -14.46
CA GLN A 91 17.29 4.47 -15.78
C GLN A 91 17.62 5.97 -15.74
N PHE A 92 16.82 6.76 -15.03
CA PHE A 92 17.07 8.19 -14.86
C PHE A 92 18.32 8.48 -14.01
N ASP A 93 18.62 7.67 -13.00
CA ASP A 93 19.84 7.81 -12.20
C ASP A 93 21.09 7.62 -13.07
N ILE A 94 21.09 6.60 -13.94
CA ILE A 94 22.17 6.36 -14.89
C ILE A 94 22.31 7.55 -15.86
N GLU A 95 21.19 8.04 -16.38
CA GLU A 95 21.20 9.16 -17.32
C GLU A 95 21.70 10.46 -16.67
N LEU A 96 21.29 10.74 -15.43
CA LEU A 96 21.76 11.88 -14.64
C LEU A 96 23.26 11.80 -14.36
N GLN A 97 23.77 10.61 -14.01
CA GLN A 97 25.20 10.40 -13.82
C GLN A 97 25.98 10.67 -15.11
N HIS A 98 25.51 10.15 -16.25
CA HIS A 98 26.11 10.41 -17.55
C HIS A 98 26.14 11.91 -17.87
N ARG A 99 25.01 12.60 -17.73
CA ARG A 99 24.90 14.04 -17.98
C ARG A 99 25.83 14.85 -17.05
N THR A 100 25.88 14.51 -15.77
CA THR A 100 26.75 15.15 -14.77
C THR A 100 28.22 14.98 -15.11
N ASN A 101 28.63 13.76 -15.50
CA ASN A 101 30.00 13.49 -15.93
C ASN A 101 30.38 14.29 -17.17
N THR A 102 29.49 14.36 -18.17
CA THR A 102 29.69 15.16 -19.37
C THR A 102 29.86 16.64 -19.02
N ILE A 103 29.01 17.18 -18.14
CA ILE A 103 29.15 18.57 -17.66
C ILE A 103 30.52 18.76 -17.00
N ASN A 104 30.93 17.89 -16.08
CA ASN A 104 32.22 18.00 -15.40
C ASN A 104 33.40 17.99 -16.39
N ILE A 105 33.38 17.09 -17.37
CA ILE A 105 34.41 17.00 -18.42
C ILE A 105 34.47 18.30 -19.23
N LEU A 106 33.32 18.80 -19.69
CA LEU A 106 33.24 20.04 -20.46
C LEU A 106 33.69 21.25 -19.64
N THR A 107 33.29 21.34 -18.37
CA THR A 107 33.73 22.37 -17.44
C THR A 107 35.25 22.33 -17.25
N GLN A 108 35.83 21.14 -17.06
CA GLN A 108 37.29 20.98 -16.98
C GLN A 108 37.99 21.47 -18.25
N HIS A 109 37.50 21.10 -19.44
CA HIS A 109 38.07 21.59 -20.70
C HIS A 109 38.03 23.11 -20.82
N ILE A 110 36.92 23.75 -20.42
CA ILE A 110 36.80 25.21 -20.42
C ILE A 110 37.80 25.84 -19.46
N THR A 111 37.92 25.32 -18.23
CA THR A 111 38.88 25.84 -17.23
C THR A 111 40.34 25.69 -17.68
N GLN A 112 40.68 24.56 -18.32
CA GLN A 112 42.03 24.33 -18.86
C GLN A 112 42.34 25.27 -20.04
N GLN A 113 41.36 25.57 -20.89
CA GLN A 113 41.51 26.55 -21.96
C GLN A 113 41.67 27.98 -21.41
N ALA A 114 40.91 28.34 -20.36
CA ALA A 114 41.06 29.63 -19.68
C ALA A 114 42.46 29.79 -19.06
N LEU A 115 42.96 28.78 -18.34
CA LEU A 115 44.32 28.78 -17.77
C LEU A 115 45.41 28.90 -18.83
N LYS A 116 45.27 28.18 -19.96
CA LYS A 116 46.21 28.31 -21.08
C LYS A 116 46.22 29.71 -21.70
N LYS A 117 45.11 30.45 -21.62
CA LYS A 117 45.00 31.79 -22.19
C LYS A 117 45.68 32.85 -21.31
N GLU A 118 45.53 32.77 -19.98
CA GLU A 118 46.24 33.64 -19.03
C GLU A 118 47.77 33.50 -19.12
N VAL A 119 48.30 32.27 -19.24
CA VAL A 119 49.75 32.04 -19.33
C VAL A 119 50.36 32.59 -20.63
N VAL A 120 49.57 32.72 -21.70
CA VAL A 120 50.05 33.25 -22.99
C VAL A 120 50.01 34.77 -23.04
N GLU A 121 49.09 35.42 -22.33
CA GLU A 121 49.04 36.89 -22.21
C GLU A 121 50.21 37.44 -21.36
N ASP A 122 50.66 36.70 -20.34
CA ASP A 122 51.76 37.12 -19.43
C ASP A 122 53.18 37.03 -20.04
N LEU A 123 53.33 36.43 -21.24
CA LEU A 123 54.64 36.27 -21.91
C LEU A 123 54.96 37.37 -22.93
N LEU A 124 54.03 38.29 -23.21
CA LEU A 124 54.21 39.39 -24.16
C LEU A 124 54.37 40.77 -23.49
N ASP A 125 54.23 40.86 -22.17
CA ASP A 125 54.33 42.11 -21.39
C ASP A 125 55.71 42.35 -20.73
N MET A 126 56.72 41.51 -21.00
CA MET A 126 58.10 41.74 -20.56
C MET A 126 58.97 42.41 -21.63
N ASN A 127 58.71 43.68 -21.94
CA ASN A 127 59.64 44.52 -22.68
C ASN A 127 59.71 45.95 -22.13
#